data_AF-A0A4W5LH89-F1
#
_entry.id   AF-A0A4W5LH89-F1
#
_cell.length_a   1.000
_cell.length_b   1.000
_cell.length_c   1.000
_cell.angle_alpha   90.00
_cell.angle_beta   90.00
_cell.angle_gamma   90.00
#
_symmetry.space_group_name_H-M   'P 1'
#
loop_
_entity.id
_entity.type
_entity.pdbx_description
1 polymer ?
#
loop_
_entity_poly.entity_id
_entity_poly.type
_entity_poly.pdbx_seq_one_letter_code
_entity_poly.pdbx_strand_id
1 'polypeptide(L)'
;MMYFEVKPPANQFLCRAYLCQGQLESPQSFGSVEEIEKAVIYFLKAIEISKVKPRYHFLVFNASVLYFQMVRPLLRSGPRQHLVPTLTQVVKALEEVGEPDYSWRAQLMLHLVECLVDAGKGKEASSFAKATSDFIESHIPDLYPKIFSLQVKPLFLCYVLTKVMNSFSGVVSGSGKTQLGSPLLKCYCLLWYVCLFVCHGLIS
;
A
#
# COMPACT_ATOMS: atom_id res chain seq x y z
N MET A 1 -26.02 14.30 15.68
CA MET A 1 -25.80 15.30 14.61
C MET A 1 -26.92 15.05 13.61
N MET A 2 -27.92 15.93 13.57
CA MET A 2 -29.27 15.72 13.02
C MET A 2 -29.31 15.27 11.55
N TYR A 3 -28.28 15.59 10.75
CA TYR A 3 -28.27 15.28 9.31
C TYR A 3 -28.23 13.78 8.99
N PHE A 4 -27.47 12.97 9.76
CA PHE A 4 -27.38 11.53 9.50
C PHE A 4 -28.57 10.75 10.05
N GLU A 5 -29.31 11.34 10.99
CA GLU A 5 -30.48 10.72 11.64
C GLU A 5 -31.66 10.59 10.67
N VAL A 6 -31.75 11.48 9.67
CA VAL A 6 -32.82 11.50 8.66
C VAL A 6 -32.55 10.66 7.40
N LYS A 7 -31.52 9.80 7.41
CA LYS A 7 -31.13 8.92 6.28
C LYS A 7 -31.15 9.67 4.92
N PRO A 8 -30.26 10.65 4.73
CA PRO A 8 -30.23 11.48 3.52
C PRO A 8 -29.97 10.63 2.27
N PRO A 9 -30.41 11.11 1.09
CA PRO A 9 -30.19 10.41 -0.17
C PRO A 9 -28.70 10.28 -0.51
N ALA A 10 -28.32 9.15 -1.14
CA ALA A 10 -26.96 8.86 -1.59
C ALA A 10 -26.53 9.75 -2.77
N ASN A 11 -26.11 10.97 -2.44
CA ASN A 11 -25.67 12.00 -3.39
C ASN A 11 -24.39 12.68 -2.90
N GLN A 12 -23.87 13.62 -3.70
CA GLN A 12 -22.64 14.35 -3.37
C GLN A 12 -22.68 15.09 -2.03
N PHE A 13 -23.85 15.50 -1.55
CA PHE A 13 -23.99 16.20 -0.26
C PHE A 13 -23.79 15.24 0.91
N LEU A 14 -24.33 14.01 0.80
CA LEU A 14 -24.06 12.97 1.79
C LEU A 14 -22.57 12.61 1.81
N CYS A 15 -21.93 12.46 0.64
CA CYS A 15 -20.49 12.23 0.57
C CYS A 15 -19.70 13.35 1.26
N ARG A 16 -19.99 14.62 0.95
CA ARG A 16 -19.34 15.78 1.57
C ARG A 16 -19.58 15.84 3.08
N ALA A 17 -20.78 15.51 3.54
CA ALA A 17 -21.09 15.42 4.97
C ALA A 17 -20.21 14.36 5.66
N TYR A 18 -20.01 13.19 5.03
CA TYR A 18 -19.09 12.18 5.55
C TYR A 18 -17.63 12.65 5.55
N LEU A 19 -17.17 13.34 4.51
CA LEU A 19 -15.81 13.92 4.50
C LEU A 19 -15.62 14.89 5.66
N CYS A 20 -16.57 15.80 5.88
CA CYS A 20 -16.53 16.73 7.02
C CYS A 20 -16.58 16.00 8.36
N GLN A 21 -17.44 14.99 8.51
CA GLN A 21 -17.52 14.22 9.75
C GLN A 21 -16.20 13.50 10.06
N GLY A 22 -15.58 12.87 9.07
CA GLY A 22 -14.27 12.23 9.25
C GLY A 22 -13.19 13.21 9.72
N GLN A 23 -13.20 14.45 9.22
CA GLN A 23 -12.28 15.49 9.67
C GLN A 23 -12.59 16.00 11.09
N LEU A 24 -13.87 16.09 11.47
CA LEU A 24 -14.27 16.48 12.84
C LEU A 24 -13.91 15.42 13.88
N GLU A 25 -13.88 14.15 13.47
CA GLU A 25 -13.42 13.02 14.30
C GLU A 25 -11.89 12.91 14.33
N SER A 26 -11.17 13.84 13.68
CA SER A 26 -9.71 13.87 13.73
C SER A 26 -9.25 14.11 15.18
N PRO A 27 -8.36 13.26 15.71
CA PRO A 27 -7.83 13.46 17.05
C PRO A 27 -7.06 14.78 17.13
N GLN A 28 -7.23 15.52 18.24
CA GLN A 28 -6.54 16.80 18.47
C GLN A 28 -5.08 16.63 18.93
N SER A 29 -4.68 15.41 19.27
CA SER A 29 -3.33 15.03 19.70
C SER A 29 -2.87 13.76 18.96
N PHE A 30 -1.86 13.03 19.46
CA PHE A 30 -1.57 11.68 18.98
C PHE A 30 -2.75 10.77 19.29
N GLY A 31 -3.73 10.73 18.39
CA GLY A 31 -4.92 9.92 18.58
C GLY A 31 -4.60 8.44 18.67
N SER A 32 -5.47 7.73 19.39
CA SER A 32 -5.39 6.28 19.45
C SER A 32 -5.68 5.67 18.08
N VAL A 33 -5.32 4.39 17.90
CA VAL A 33 -5.62 3.67 16.64
C VAL A 33 -7.13 3.64 16.41
N GLU A 34 -7.91 3.47 17.48
CA GLU A 34 -9.37 3.39 17.47
C GLU A 34 -10.02 4.72 17.03
N GLU A 35 -9.49 5.86 17.48
CA GLU A 35 -9.98 7.18 17.07
C GLU A 35 -9.76 7.40 15.56
N ILE A 36 -8.57 7.04 15.06
CA ILE A 36 -8.25 7.12 13.64
C ILE A 36 -9.13 6.17 12.81
N GLU A 37 -9.31 4.93 13.27
CA GLU A 37 -10.18 3.95 12.60
C GLU A 37 -11.64 4.44 12.53
N LYS A 38 -12.14 5.06 13.61
CA LYS A 38 -13.48 5.65 13.64
C LYS A 38 -13.63 6.76 12.59
N ALA A 39 -12.66 7.67 12.49
CA ALA A 39 -12.66 8.74 11.50
C ALA A 39 -12.60 8.18 10.06
N VAL A 40 -11.76 7.17 9.83
CA VAL A 40 -11.55 6.52 8.52
C VAL A 40 -12.84 5.95 7.94
N ILE A 41 -13.73 5.39 8.77
CA ILE A 41 -15.00 4.81 8.31
C ILE A 41 -15.84 5.83 7.52
N TYR A 42 -15.79 7.11 7.88
CA TYR A 42 -16.54 8.14 7.16
C TYR A 42 -15.99 8.39 5.76
N PHE A 43 -14.66 8.40 5.58
CA PHE A 43 -14.06 8.51 4.25
C PHE A 43 -14.41 7.30 3.38
N LEU A 44 -14.40 6.08 3.93
CA LEU A 44 -14.81 4.87 3.21
C LEU A 44 -16.29 4.92 2.78
N LYS A 45 -17.19 5.40 3.66
CA LYS A 45 -18.59 5.62 3.29
C LYS A 45 -18.76 6.61 2.14
N ALA A 46 -17.96 7.69 2.14
CA ALA A 46 -17.97 8.65 1.04
C ALA A 46 -17.48 8.01 -0.27
N ILE A 47 -16.43 7.18 -0.22
CA ILE A 47 -15.89 6.46 -1.38
C ILE A 47 -16.95 5.51 -1.96
N GLU A 48 -17.59 4.70 -1.13
CA GLU A 48 -18.58 3.71 -1.59
C GLU A 48 -19.76 4.35 -2.31
N ILE A 49 -20.22 5.52 -1.88
CA ILE A 49 -21.28 6.26 -2.60
C ILE A 49 -20.75 6.91 -3.87
N SER A 50 -19.53 7.46 -3.81
CA SER A 50 -18.96 8.28 -4.89
C SER A 50 -18.52 7.45 -6.10
N LYS A 51 -18.08 6.21 -5.90
CA LYS A 51 -17.64 5.33 -6.98
C LYS A 51 -18.78 4.79 -7.87
N VAL A 52 -20.04 4.94 -7.44
CA VAL A 52 -21.21 4.39 -8.16
C VAL A 52 -21.59 5.24 -9.38
N LYS A 53 -21.40 6.57 -9.31
CA LYS A 53 -21.84 7.49 -10.37
C LYS A 53 -20.64 8.26 -10.92
N PRO A 54 -20.39 8.25 -12.24
CA PRO A 54 -19.26 8.96 -12.85
C PRO A 54 -19.13 10.43 -12.44
N ARG A 55 -20.27 11.13 -12.34
CA ARG A 55 -20.32 12.54 -11.92
C ARG A 55 -19.83 12.79 -10.48
N TYR A 56 -19.61 11.76 -9.68
CA TYR A 56 -19.12 11.83 -8.30
C TYR A 56 -17.70 11.29 -8.15
N HIS A 57 -17.05 10.78 -9.21
CA HIS A 57 -15.71 10.16 -9.11
C HIS A 57 -14.66 11.10 -8.49
N PHE A 58 -14.76 12.41 -8.73
CA PHE A 58 -13.88 13.40 -8.09
C PHE A 58 -13.91 13.37 -6.55
N LEU A 59 -15.00 12.87 -5.94
CA LEU A 59 -15.10 12.71 -4.50
C LEU A 59 -14.32 11.48 -4.00
N VAL A 60 -14.06 10.48 -4.84
CA VAL A 60 -13.17 9.35 -4.51
C VAL A 60 -11.75 9.85 -4.32
N PHE A 61 -11.25 10.69 -5.25
CA PHE A 61 -9.97 11.37 -5.08
C PHE A 61 -9.94 12.20 -3.80
N ASN A 62 -10.92 13.09 -3.59
CA ASN A 62 -10.96 13.93 -2.38
C ASN A 62 -10.99 13.10 -1.09
N ALA A 63 -11.77 12.03 -1.06
CA ALA A 63 -11.84 11.13 0.08
C ALA A 63 -10.51 10.42 0.33
N SER A 64 -9.80 10.01 -0.73
CA SER A 64 -8.50 9.35 -0.61
C SER A 64 -7.43 10.28 -0.02
N VAL A 65 -7.43 11.56 -0.39
CA VAL A 65 -6.51 12.57 0.17
C VAL A 65 -6.79 12.78 1.66
N LEU A 66 -8.05 12.97 2.05
CA LEU A 66 -8.44 13.16 3.45
C LEU A 66 -8.18 11.90 4.28
N TYR A 67 -8.48 10.72 3.73
CA TYR A 67 -8.11 9.44 4.32
C TYR A 67 -6.61 9.38 4.60
N PHE A 68 -5.79 9.68 3.59
CA PHE A 68 -4.34 9.57 3.74
C PHE A 68 -3.81 10.55 4.78
N GLN A 69 -4.31 11.78 4.81
CA GLN A 69 -3.99 12.78 5.84
C GLN A 69 -4.32 12.28 7.25
N MET A 70 -5.49 11.66 7.43
CA MET A 70 -5.93 11.10 8.71
C MET A 70 -5.02 9.97 9.20
N VAL A 71 -4.57 9.08 8.30
CA VAL A 71 -3.78 7.90 8.68
C VAL A 71 -2.28 8.14 8.76
N ARG A 72 -1.78 9.34 8.42
CA ARG A 72 -0.34 9.67 8.51
C ARG A 72 0.29 9.32 9.86
N PRO A 73 -0.35 9.56 11.02
CA PRO A 73 0.20 9.17 12.32
C PRO A 73 0.42 7.66 12.49
N LEU A 74 -0.25 6.82 11.69
CA LEU A 74 -0.11 5.36 11.72
C LEU A 74 0.93 4.84 10.72
N LEU A 75 1.49 5.67 9.83
CA LEU A 75 2.52 5.28 8.85
C LEU A 75 3.91 5.05 9.47
N ARG A 76 4.00 4.78 10.78
CA ARG A 76 5.24 4.34 11.46
C ARG A 76 5.32 2.81 11.42
N SER A 77 6.52 2.26 11.61
CA SER A 77 6.69 0.80 11.65
C SER A 77 5.93 0.20 12.85
N GLY A 78 5.22 -0.90 12.63
CA GLY A 78 4.31 -1.53 13.58
C GLY A 78 2.84 -1.15 13.32
N PRO A 79 2.36 0.05 13.73
CA PRO A 79 0.95 0.42 13.60
C PRO A 79 0.41 0.44 12.17
N ARG A 80 1.26 0.58 11.14
CA ARG A 80 0.81 0.61 9.75
C ARG A 80 0.11 -0.68 9.29
N GLN A 81 0.33 -1.81 9.97
CA GLN A 81 -0.35 -3.07 9.65
C GLN A 81 -1.89 -2.92 9.74
N HIS A 82 -2.38 -2.04 10.62
CA HIS A 82 -3.81 -1.77 10.80
C HIS A 82 -4.43 -1.07 9.58
N LEU A 83 -3.61 -0.47 8.72
CA LEU A 83 -4.07 0.22 7.52
C LEU A 83 -4.33 -0.71 6.33
N VAL A 84 -3.81 -1.96 6.35
CA VAL A 84 -3.94 -2.90 5.22
C VAL A 84 -5.39 -2.98 4.70
N PRO A 85 -6.43 -3.18 5.54
CA PRO A 85 -7.80 -3.34 5.04
C PRO A 85 -8.36 -2.07 4.40
N THR A 86 -8.09 -0.90 4.99
CA THR A 86 -8.70 0.36 4.59
C THR A 86 -7.96 0.99 3.41
N LEU A 87 -6.63 0.93 3.40
CA LEU A 87 -5.81 1.42 2.29
C LEU A 87 -6.01 0.57 1.03
N THR A 88 -6.21 -0.74 1.17
CA THR A 88 -6.59 -1.62 0.04
C THR A 88 -7.89 -1.15 -0.61
N GLN A 89 -8.92 -0.83 0.19
CA GLN A 89 -10.20 -0.33 -0.33
C GLN A 89 -10.03 1.00 -1.07
N VAL A 90 -9.23 1.92 -0.52
CA VAL A 90 -8.97 3.23 -1.15
C VAL A 90 -8.24 3.07 -2.49
N VAL A 91 -7.16 2.29 -2.54
CA VAL A 91 -6.41 2.04 -3.78
C VAL A 91 -7.29 1.37 -4.83
N LYS A 92 -8.10 0.37 -4.44
CA LYS A 92 -9.03 -0.30 -5.34
C LYS A 92 -10.11 0.66 -5.87
N ALA A 93 -10.64 1.54 -5.03
CA ALA A 93 -11.65 2.50 -5.48
C ALA A 93 -11.08 3.50 -6.51
N LEU A 94 -9.84 3.97 -6.33
CA LEU A 94 -9.15 4.84 -7.29
C LEU A 94 -8.91 4.13 -8.63
N GLU A 95 -8.62 2.82 -8.59
CA GLU A 95 -8.54 1.98 -9.78
C GLU A 95 -9.90 1.84 -10.49
N GLU A 96 -10.95 1.47 -9.74
CA GLU A 96 -12.30 1.25 -10.26
C GLU A 96 -12.87 2.49 -10.97
N VAL A 97 -12.57 3.69 -10.46
CA VAL A 97 -13.04 4.94 -11.06
C VAL A 97 -12.14 5.49 -12.17
N GLY A 98 -10.97 4.86 -12.40
CA GLY A 98 -10.00 5.30 -13.38
C GLY A 98 -9.38 6.66 -13.06
N GLU A 99 -8.99 6.89 -11.80
CA GLU A 99 -8.45 8.19 -11.37
C GLU A 99 -7.22 8.62 -12.19
N PRO A 100 -7.23 9.82 -12.80
CA PRO A 100 -6.17 10.27 -13.71
C PRO A 100 -4.85 10.65 -13.03
N ASP A 101 -4.87 10.96 -11.72
CA ASP A 101 -3.63 11.19 -10.97
C ASP A 101 -2.97 9.85 -10.60
N TYR A 102 -2.25 9.31 -11.58
CA TYR A 102 -1.50 8.08 -11.39
C TYR A 102 -0.45 8.23 -10.29
N SER A 103 0.13 9.42 -10.08
CA SER A 103 1.22 9.65 -9.12
C SER A 103 0.70 9.48 -7.71
N TRP A 104 -0.49 10.02 -7.45
CA TRP A 104 -1.20 9.80 -6.21
C TRP A 104 -1.51 8.31 -5.98
N ARG A 105 -2.06 7.62 -6.98
CA ARG A 105 -2.35 6.18 -6.88
C ARG A 105 -1.08 5.36 -6.61
N ALA A 106 0.01 5.62 -7.32
CA ALA A 106 1.29 4.95 -7.12
C ALA A 106 1.82 5.15 -5.70
N GLN A 107 1.75 6.37 -5.15
CA GLN A 107 2.16 6.65 -3.78
C GLN A 107 1.37 5.83 -2.75
N LEU A 108 0.05 5.72 -2.92
CA LEU A 108 -0.78 4.89 -2.04
C LEU A 108 -0.48 3.40 -2.19
N MET A 109 -0.22 2.92 -3.40
CA MET A 109 0.20 1.53 -3.64
C MET A 109 1.52 1.21 -2.94
N LEU A 110 2.50 2.11 -2.99
CA LEU A 110 3.77 1.95 -2.27
C LEU A 110 3.58 1.83 -0.76
N HIS A 111 2.73 2.68 -0.17
CA HIS A 111 2.41 2.57 1.25
C HIS A 111 1.70 1.26 1.58
N LEU A 112 0.84 0.75 0.71
CA LEU A 112 0.17 -0.54 0.91
C LEU A 112 1.16 -1.71 0.90
N VAL A 113 2.17 -1.68 0.02
CA VAL A 113 3.27 -2.66 0.05
C VAL A 113 3.94 -2.66 1.42
N GLU A 114 4.32 -1.48 1.95
CA GLU A 114 4.95 -1.41 3.26
C GLU A 114 4.01 -1.86 4.40
N CYS A 115 2.71 -1.58 4.31
CA CYS A 115 1.72 -2.07 5.29
C CYS A 115 1.61 -3.60 5.28
N LEU A 116 1.64 -4.23 4.09
CA LEU A 116 1.61 -5.69 3.94
C LEU A 116 2.88 -6.36 4.51
N VAL A 117 4.03 -5.70 4.36
CA VAL A 117 5.31 -6.16 4.93
C VAL A 117 5.26 -6.14 6.44
N ASP A 118 4.84 -5.02 7.04
CA ASP A 118 4.70 -4.89 8.49
C ASP A 118 3.67 -5.86 9.08
N ALA A 119 2.61 -6.18 8.33
CA ALA A 119 1.63 -7.20 8.71
C ALA A 119 2.15 -8.66 8.57
N GLY A 120 3.39 -8.87 8.12
CA GLY A 120 3.95 -10.20 7.89
C GLY A 120 3.35 -10.96 6.70
N LYS A 121 2.56 -10.29 5.85
CA LYS A 121 1.84 -10.86 4.70
C LYS A 121 2.72 -10.93 3.44
N GLY A 122 3.91 -11.49 3.53
CA GLY A 122 4.93 -11.31 2.48
C GLY A 122 4.59 -11.88 1.10
N LYS A 123 3.75 -12.92 0.99
CA LYS A 123 3.25 -13.39 -0.32
C LYS A 123 2.38 -12.32 -1.01
N GLU A 124 1.44 -11.74 -0.27
CA GLU A 124 0.59 -10.64 -0.75
C GLU A 124 1.45 -9.41 -1.06
N ALA A 125 2.39 -9.06 -0.15
CA ALA A 125 3.30 -7.94 -0.34
C ALA A 125 4.15 -8.07 -1.62
N SER A 126 4.71 -9.26 -1.88
CA SER A 126 5.53 -9.51 -3.07
C SER A 126 4.70 -9.43 -4.35
N SER A 127 3.52 -10.05 -4.38
CA SER A 127 2.60 -9.97 -5.53
C SER A 127 2.15 -8.54 -5.79
N PHE A 128 1.80 -7.80 -4.74
CA PHE A 128 1.33 -6.43 -4.85
C PHE A 128 2.47 -5.46 -5.22
N ALA A 129 3.68 -5.68 -4.72
CA ALA A 129 4.86 -4.92 -5.11
C ALA A 129 5.20 -5.10 -6.60
N LYS A 130 5.04 -6.31 -7.14
CA LYS A 130 5.19 -6.56 -8.58
C LYS A 130 4.15 -5.75 -9.37
N ALA A 131 2.87 -5.87 -9.02
CA ALA A 131 1.81 -5.10 -9.69
C ALA A 131 2.04 -3.58 -9.58
N THR A 132 2.59 -3.10 -8.46
CA THR A 132 2.94 -1.69 -8.27
C THR A 132 4.11 -1.28 -9.18
N SER A 133 5.11 -2.15 -9.37
CA SER A 133 6.20 -1.93 -10.31
C SER A 133 5.68 -1.80 -11.73
N ASP A 134 4.88 -2.77 -12.17
CA ASP A 134 4.29 -2.79 -13.51
C ASP A 134 3.43 -1.53 -13.76
N PHE A 135 2.69 -1.07 -12.74
CA PHE A 135 1.88 0.16 -12.80
C PHE A 135 2.75 1.42 -12.94
N ILE A 136 3.82 1.54 -12.15
CA ILE A 136 4.74 2.69 -12.19
C ILE A 136 5.48 2.73 -13.53
N GLU A 137 5.97 1.59 -14.03
CA GLU A 137 6.66 1.51 -15.33
C GLU A 137 5.76 1.97 -16.47
N SER A 138 4.48 1.63 -16.44
CA SER A 138 3.54 1.93 -17.51
C SER A 138 3.01 3.37 -17.51
N HIS A 139 2.87 4.00 -16.34
CA HIS A 139 2.20 5.30 -16.24
C HIS A 139 3.12 6.44 -15.80
N ILE A 140 4.17 6.16 -15.00
CA ILE A 140 4.97 7.19 -14.31
C ILE A 140 6.41 6.72 -14.06
N PRO A 141 7.19 6.49 -15.11
CA PRO A 141 8.54 5.93 -14.98
C PRO A 141 9.46 6.80 -14.09
N ASP A 142 9.16 8.08 -13.93
CA ASP A 142 9.92 8.98 -13.04
C ASP A 142 9.88 8.58 -11.56
N LEU A 143 8.86 7.82 -11.12
CA LEU A 143 8.75 7.31 -9.75
C LEU A 143 9.49 5.98 -9.53
N TYR A 144 10.12 5.43 -10.56
CA TYR A 144 10.84 4.14 -10.50
C TYR A 144 11.93 4.05 -9.42
N PRO A 145 12.75 5.10 -9.19
CA PRO A 145 13.75 5.06 -8.12
C PRO A 145 13.14 4.82 -6.73
N LYS A 146 11.91 5.30 -6.51
CA LYS A 146 11.22 5.21 -5.22
C LYS A 146 10.73 3.78 -4.96
N ILE A 147 10.20 3.06 -5.96
CA ILE A 147 9.82 1.65 -5.78
C ILE A 147 11.05 0.74 -5.65
N PHE A 148 12.09 0.98 -6.46
CA PHE A 148 13.33 0.22 -6.36
C PHE A 148 13.93 0.35 -4.95
N SER A 149 13.95 1.57 -4.38
CA SER A 149 14.43 1.81 -3.02
C SER A 149 13.67 0.99 -1.95
N LEU A 150 12.37 0.76 -2.14
CA LEU A 150 11.53 -0.02 -1.23
C LEU A 150 11.80 -1.52 -1.37
N GLN A 151 11.94 -2.00 -2.60
CA GLN A 151 12.25 -3.39 -2.91
C GLN A 151 13.64 -3.80 -2.39
N VAL A 152 14.60 -2.86 -2.32
CA VAL A 152 15.96 -3.11 -1.80
C VAL A 152 16.10 -2.85 -0.29
N LYS A 153 15.06 -2.39 0.42
CA LYS A 153 15.14 -2.19 1.88
C LYS A 153 15.49 -3.52 2.58
N PRO A 154 16.37 -3.52 3.60
CA PRO A 154 16.79 -4.74 4.30
C PRO A 154 15.64 -5.57 4.87
N LEU A 155 14.54 -4.94 5.30
CA LEU A 155 13.33 -5.65 5.76
C LEU A 155 12.62 -6.42 4.64
N PHE A 156 12.57 -5.86 3.42
CA PHE A 156 11.99 -6.52 2.25
C PHE A 156 12.93 -7.61 1.74
N LEU A 157 14.22 -7.31 1.61
CA LEU A 157 15.25 -8.28 1.23
C LEU A 157 15.34 -9.42 2.24
N CYS A 158 15.41 -9.16 3.54
CA CYS A 158 15.59 -10.20 4.56
C CYS A 158 14.37 -11.14 4.63
N TYR A 159 13.14 -10.63 4.47
CA TYR A 159 11.93 -11.47 4.43
C TYR A 159 11.81 -12.28 3.12
N VAL A 160 12.06 -11.65 1.97
CA VAL A 160 12.05 -12.34 0.66
C VAL A 160 13.17 -13.38 0.60
N LEU A 161 14.36 -13.06 1.11
CA LEU A 161 15.51 -13.97 1.15
C LEU A 161 15.32 -15.10 2.15
N THR A 162 14.78 -14.86 3.36
CA THR A 162 14.47 -15.97 4.28
C THR A 162 13.46 -16.94 3.67
N LYS A 163 12.47 -16.47 2.89
CA LYS A 163 11.53 -17.36 2.20
C LYS A 163 12.13 -18.02 0.95
N VAL A 164 12.93 -17.33 0.14
CA VAL A 164 13.61 -17.93 -1.02
C VAL A 164 14.60 -18.99 -0.56
N MET A 165 15.43 -18.71 0.46
CA MET A 165 16.34 -19.71 1.03
C MET A 165 15.59 -20.90 1.64
N ASN A 166 14.47 -20.68 2.35
CA ASN A 166 13.64 -21.77 2.87
C ASN A 166 12.93 -22.58 1.77
N SER A 167 12.64 -21.98 0.62
CA SER A 167 12.06 -22.67 -0.54
C SER A 167 13.10 -23.52 -1.26
N PHE A 168 14.38 -23.09 -1.27
CA PHE A 168 15.50 -23.87 -1.79
C PHE A 168 15.90 -25.03 -0.86
N SER A 169 15.80 -24.88 0.46
CA SER A 169 15.98 -26.00 1.40
C SER A 169 14.99 -27.15 1.19
N GLY A 170 13.81 -26.88 0.61
CA GLY A 170 12.84 -27.90 0.19
C GLY A 170 13.07 -28.48 -1.22
N VAL A 171 13.93 -27.86 -2.03
CA VAL A 171 14.30 -28.33 -3.39
C VAL A 171 15.61 -29.10 -3.38
N VAL A 172 16.52 -28.82 -2.43
CA VAL A 172 17.81 -29.53 -2.30
C VAL A 172 17.66 -30.97 -1.79
N SER A 173 16.48 -31.37 -1.31
CA SER A 173 16.14 -32.77 -1.01
C SER A 173 15.69 -33.58 -2.24
N GLY A 174 15.52 -32.94 -3.41
CA GLY A 174 15.16 -33.59 -4.67
C GLY A 174 16.26 -33.42 -5.72
N SER A 175 16.98 -34.50 -6.02
CA SER A 175 17.99 -34.57 -7.07
C SER A 175 17.41 -34.25 -8.46
N GLY A 176 17.70 -33.06 -9.00
CA GLY A 176 17.33 -32.71 -10.37
C GLY A 176 17.92 -31.38 -10.81
N LYS A 177 18.97 -31.43 -11.65
CA LYS A 177 19.61 -30.25 -12.26
C LYS A 177 18.57 -29.44 -13.04
N THR A 178 18.36 -28.17 -12.69
CA THR A 178 17.61 -27.21 -13.52
C THR A 178 18.51 -26.02 -13.85
N GLN A 179 18.69 -25.77 -15.15
CA GLN A 179 19.38 -24.60 -15.68
C GLN A 179 18.49 -23.37 -15.51
N LEU A 180 18.96 -22.38 -14.74
CA LEU A 180 18.30 -21.09 -14.56
C LEU A 180 18.84 -20.10 -15.62
N GLY A 181 17.94 -19.48 -16.39
CA GLY A 181 18.29 -18.55 -17.48
C GLY A 181 19.14 -17.34 -17.04
N SER A 182 20.06 -16.95 -17.92
CA SER A 182 21.17 -16.00 -17.69
C SER A 182 20.83 -14.56 -17.24
N PRO A 183 19.63 -13.97 -17.48
CA PRO A 183 19.32 -12.63 -16.96
C PRO A 183 18.96 -12.63 -15.47
N LEU A 184 18.24 -13.67 -15.03
CA LEU A 184 17.87 -13.84 -13.62
C LEU A 184 19.10 -14.12 -12.76
N LEU A 185 20.06 -14.89 -13.29
CA LEU A 185 21.32 -15.17 -12.60
C LEU A 185 22.14 -13.90 -12.30
N LYS A 186 22.05 -12.87 -13.17
CA LYS A 186 22.73 -11.58 -12.95
C LYS A 186 22.08 -10.75 -11.84
N CYS A 187 20.75 -10.70 -11.79
CA CYS A 187 20.04 -10.07 -10.67
C CYS A 187 20.28 -10.84 -9.35
N TYR A 188 20.28 -12.18 -9.40
CA TYR A 188 20.60 -13.01 -8.23
C TYR A 188 22.05 -12.85 -7.77
N CYS A 189 23.03 -12.75 -8.67
CA CYS A 189 24.41 -12.47 -8.31
C CYS A 189 24.59 -11.07 -7.73
N LEU A 190 23.88 -10.05 -8.24
CA LEU A 190 23.92 -8.70 -7.66
C LEU A 190 23.26 -8.67 -6.27
N LEU A 191 22.11 -9.30 -6.10
CA LEU A 191 21.44 -9.44 -4.81
C LEU A 191 22.30 -10.24 -3.82
N TRP A 192 22.99 -11.29 -4.26
CA TRP A 192 23.93 -12.05 -3.44
C TRP A 192 25.18 -11.22 -3.09
N TYR A 193 25.77 -10.49 -4.05
CA TYR A 193 26.91 -9.61 -3.78
C TYR A 193 26.56 -8.52 -2.77
N VAL A 194 25.39 -7.89 -2.91
CA VAL A 194 24.89 -6.90 -1.95
C VAL A 194 24.63 -7.56 -0.59
N CYS A 195 24.10 -8.79 -0.56
CA CYS A 195 23.90 -9.54 0.68
C CYS A 195 25.21 -9.90 1.38
N LEU A 196 26.25 -10.29 0.65
CA LEU A 196 27.54 -10.67 1.23
C LEU A 196 28.21 -9.47 1.90
N PHE A 197 28.12 -8.28 1.28
CA PHE A 197 28.71 -7.06 1.80
C PHE A 197 27.95 -6.47 3.00
N VAL A 198 26.61 -6.58 3.00
CA VAL A 198 25.78 -6.11 4.12
C VAL A 198 25.85 -7.06 5.32
N CYS A 199 25.90 -8.38 5.11
CA CYS A 199 26.00 -9.34 6.21
C CYS A 199 27.40 -9.43 6.84
N HIS A 200 28.47 -9.04 6.13
CA HIS A 200 29.84 -8.99 6.68
C HIS A 200 30.28 -7.60 7.17
N GLY A 201 29.40 -6.59 7.20
CA GLY A 201 29.71 -5.27 7.76
C GLY A 201 30.77 -4.48 6.98
N LEU A 202 30.89 -4.71 5.67
CA LEU A 202 31.93 -4.11 4.82
C LEU A 202 31.49 -2.83 4.08
N ILE A 203 30.31 -2.29 4.40
CA ILE A 203 29.89 -0.96 3.95
C ILE A 203 29.51 -0.17 5.19
N SER A 204 30.41 0.72 5.64
CA SER A 204 30.16 1.75 6.65
C SER A 204 29.40 2.92 6.07
#